data_AF-A0A9D4W443-F1
#
_entry.id   AF-A0A9D4W443-F1
#
_cell.length_a   1.000
_cell.length_b   1.000
_cell.length_c   1.000
_cell.angle_alpha   90.00
_cell.angle_beta   90.00
_cell.angle_gamma   90.00
#
_symmetry.space_group_name_H-M   'P 1'
#
loop_
_entity.id
_entity.type
_entity.pdbx_description
1 polymer ?
#
loop_
_entity_poly.entity_id
_entity_poly.type
_entity_poly.pdbx_seq_one_letter_code
_entity_poly.pdbx_strand_id
1 'polypeptide(L)'
;MRRKGRQLPESSLVYNKQNEVKWRDNRADHNENRETKREKLWFLDPGCNNHMTGNKKWFLNLEEYFSRTVKLKNDTTMEVVAKGSIRVELNGITQVISDVYYVLGLKNNLLSLGKLQEKGIAILIQNGVCKMFHPKRDLIMQNDMSGNIMFYVLASMETKSSTCLETEGVADKKT
;
A
#
# COMPACT_ATOMS: atom_id res chain seq x y z
N MET A 1 -28.20 21.22 48.75
CA MET A 1 -27.52 19.91 48.93
C MET A 1 -26.63 19.63 47.72
N ARG A 2 -25.35 19.36 47.95
CA ARG A 2 -24.33 19.00 46.96
C ARG A 2 -24.53 17.57 46.43
N ARG A 3 -24.22 17.29 45.15
CA ARG A 3 -23.28 16.21 44.74
C ARG A 3 -22.54 16.58 43.43
N LYS A 4 -21.22 16.33 43.46
CA LYS A 4 -20.17 16.40 42.42
C LYS A 4 -20.55 15.54 41.18
N GLY A 5 -20.04 15.67 39.97
CA GLY A 5 -18.86 16.33 39.40
C GLY A 5 -18.31 15.41 38.28
N ARG A 6 -18.00 15.95 37.10
CA ARG A 6 -17.02 15.36 36.17
C ARG A 6 -16.36 16.49 35.37
N GLN A 7 -15.05 16.46 35.34
CA GLN A 7 -14.12 17.53 35.01
C GLN A 7 -13.86 17.56 33.50
N LEU A 8 -14.02 18.73 32.87
CA LEU A 8 -13.53 19.00 31.52
C LEU A 8 -12.02 19.27 31.61
N PRO A 9 -11.19 18.80 30.66
CA PRO A 9 -9.76 19.08 30.72
C PRO A 9 -9.53 20.58 30.47
N GLU A 10 -8.95 21.26 31.47
CA GLU A 10 -8.43 22.62 31.31
C GLU A 10 -7.31 22.60 30.28
N SER A 11 -7.51 23.33 29.19
CA SER A 11 -6.42 23.79 28.33
C SER A 11 -5.43 24.58 29.19
N SER A 12 -4.21 24.09 29.33
CA SER A 12 -3.17 24.83 30.03
C SER A 12 -2.75 26.04 29.19
N LEU A 13 -3.17 27.22 29.64
CA LEU A 13 -2.68 28.51 29.15
C LEU A 13 -1.25 28.69 29.65
N VAL A 14 -0.29 28.76 28.73
CA VAL A 14 1.07 29.20 29.03
C VAL A 14 1.31 30.52 28.31
N TYR A 15 1.34 31.62 29.06
CA TYR A 15 1.76 32.94 28.59
C TYR A 15 3.28 33.05 28.66
N ASN A 16 3.94 33.48 27.58
CA ASN A 16 5.29 34.02 27.63
C ASN A 16 5.26 35.52 27.28
N LYS A 17 6.25 36.27 27.79
CA LYS A 17 6.41 37.72 27.64
C LYS A 17 7.31 38.07 26.43
N GLN A 18 6.93 37.70 25.22
CA GLN A 18 7.38 38.40 24.02
C GLN A 18 6.30 38.25 22.94
N ASN A 19 5.72 39.37 22.52
CA ASN A 19 4.58 39.45 21.60
C ASN A 19 4.91 38.98 20.17
N GLU A 20 5.01 37.68 19.95
CA GLU A 20 4.84 37.08 18.62
C GLU A 20 3.99 35.82 18.73
N VAL A 21 2.81 35.85 18.09
CA VAL A 21 1.98 34.67 17.88
C VAL A 21 2.70 33.78 16.87
N LYS A 22 3.44 32.77 17.35
CA LYS A 22 3.96 31.71 16.48
C LYS A 22 2.94 30.60 16.37
N TRP A 23 2.27 30.52 15.22
CA TRP A 23 1.49 29.35 14.84
C TRP A 23 2.43 28.16 14.70
N ARG A 24 2.36 27.22 15.65
CA ARG A 24 3.04 25.94 15.54
C ARG A 24 2.17 25.04 14.64
N ASP A 25 2.53 24.97 13.36
CA ASP A 25 1.87 24.10 12.40
C ASP A 25 2.12 22.62 12.74
N ASN A 26 1.16 21.96 13.39
CA ASN A 26 1.11 20.49 13.55
C ASN A 26 0.69 19.79 12.23
N ARG A 27 1.25 20.21 11.09
CA ARG A 27 0.95 19.61 9.78
C ARG A 27 1.75 18.35 9.46
N ALA A 28 2.86 18.09 10.16
CA ALA A 28 3.73 16.96 9.87
C ALA A 28 3.18 15.61 10.37
N ASP A 29 2.64 15.56 11.59
CA ASP A 29 2.24 14.31 12.26
C ASP A 29 0.96 13.68 11.65
N HIS A 30 0.01 14.51 11.21
CA HIS A 30 -1.17 14.02 10.48
C HIS A 30 -0.87 13.56 9.05
N ASN A 31 0.22 14.04 8.44
CA ASN A 31 0.56 13.71 7.06
C ASN A 31 1.25 12.34 6.97
N GLU A 32 2.17 12.05 7.89
CA GLU A 32 2.94 10.79 7.91
C GLU A 32 2.04 9.55 8.07
N ASN A 33 1.03 9.61 8.95
CA ASN A 33 0.04 8.53 9.12
C ASN A 33 -0.90 8.37 7.90
N ARG A 34 -1.19 9.45 7.16
CA ARG A 34 -2.01 9.39 5.95
C ARG A 34 -1.25 8.85 4.76
N GLU A 35 0.02 9.22 4.64
CA GLU A 35 0.90 8.81 3.56
C GLU A 35 1.26 7.33 3.68
N THR A 36 1.64 6.87 4.88
CA THR A 36 1.85 5.44 5.18
C THR A 36 0.59 4.60 4.98
N LYS A 37 -0.60 5.14 5.29
CA LYS A 37 -1.87 4.46 4.98
C LYS A 37 -2.14 4.39 3.48
N ARG A 38 -1.82 5.45 2.72
CA ARG A 38 -1.97 5.48 1.25
C ARG A 38 -1.02 4.53 0.54
N GLU A 39 0.20 4.39 1.03
CA GLU A 39 1.18 3.44 0.47
C GLU A 39 0.66 2.00 0.51
N LYS A 40 -0.18 1.67 1.49
CA LYS A 40 -0.80 0.35 1.69
C LYS A 40 -2.08 0.13 0.88
N LEU A 41 -2.64 1.17 0.27
CA LEU A 41 -3.87 1.07 -0.52
C LEU A 41 -3.57 0.59 -1.94
N TRP A 42 -4.24 -0.47 -2.34
CA TRP A 42 -4.24 -0.99 -3.71
C TRP A 42 -5.65 -0.92 -4.28
N PHE A 43 -5.86 -0.04 -5.25
CA PHE A 43 -7.14 0.13 -5.91
C PHE A 43 -7.38 -0.98 -6.93
N LEU A 44 -8.59 -1.54 -6.93
CA LEU A 44 -9.04 -2.48 -7.93
C LEU A 44 -9.59 -1.70 -9.12
N ASP A 45 -8.87 -1.72 -10.23
CA ASP A 45 -9.16 -0.89 -11.39
C ASP A 45 -9.53 -1.75 -12.62
N PRO A 46 -10.81 -1.73 -13.06
CA PRO A 46 -11.24 -2.38 -14.30
C PRO A 46 -10.64 -1.76 -15.56
N GLY A 47 -10.30 -0.47 -15.53
CA GLY A 47 -9.76 0.28 -16.68
C GLY A 47 -8.24 0.19 -16.81
N CYS A 48 -7.56 -0.45 -15.86
CA CYS A 48 -6.11 -0.57 -15.89
C CYS A 48 -5.69 -1.80 -16.69
N ASN A 49 -4.81 -1.62 -17.68
CA ASN A 49 -4.33 -2.72 -18.53
C ASN A 49 -3.31 -3.63 -17.84
N ASN A 50 -2.71 -3.20 -16.73
CA ASN A 50 -1.72 -3.98 -16.00
C ASN A 50 -1.73 -3.65 -14.50
N HIS A 51 -1.11 -4.48 -13.65
CA HIS A 51 -0.85 -4.08 -12.27
C HIS A 51 0.25 -3.01 -12.22
N MET A 52 0.11 -1.97 -11.39
CA MET A 52 1.05 -0.85 -11.37
C MET A 52 1.26 -0.28 -9.97
N THR A 53 2.48 0.14 -9.65
CA THR A 53 2.79 0.94 -8.46
C THR A 53 3.93 1.91 -8.74
N GLY A 54 3.92 3.06 -8.08
CA GLY A 54 5.04 4.00 -8.06
C GLY A 54 5.99 3.81 -6.87
N ASN A 55 5.75 2.80 -6.03
CA ASN A 55 6.56 2.54 -4.85
C ASN A 55 7.42 1.28 -5.04
N LYS A 56 8.72 1.49 -5.27
CA LYS A 56 9.72 0.44 -5.52
C LYS A 56 9.81 -0.58 -4.37
N LYS A 57 9.45 -0.20 -3.14
CA LYS A 57 9.57 -1.05 -1.95
C LYS A 57 8.67 -2.29 -2.00
N TRP A 58 7.58 -2.25 -2.77
CA TRP A 58 6.66 -3.40 -2.93
C TRP A 58 7.27 -4.60 -3.65
N PHE A 59 8.33 -4.37 -4.43
CA PHE A 59 8.86 -5.39 -5.32
C PHE A 59 9.82 -6.35 -4.62
N LEU A 60 9.60 -7.65 -4.85
CA LEU A 60 10.52 -8.72 -4.47
C LEU A 60 11.72 -8.79 -5.42
N ASN A 61 11.45 -8.53 -6.69
CA ASN A 61 12.40 -8.53 -7.80
C ASN A 61 11.98 -7.46 -8.82
N LEU A 62 12.95 -6.95 -9.57
CA LEU A 62 12.75 -6.00 -10.64
C LEU A 62 13.65 -6.33 -11.83
N GLU A 63 13.06 -6.29 -13.02
CA GLU A 63 13.72 -6.28 -14.30
C GLU A 63 13.86 -4.82 -14.76
N GLU A 64 15.02 -4.21 -14.48
CA GLU A 64 15.26 -2.75 -14.59
C GLU A 64 15.50 -2.24 -16.03
N TYR A 65 15.38 -3.11 -17.05
CA TYR A 65 15.52 -2.74 -18.47
C TYR A 65 14.20 -2.84 -19.25
N PHE A 66 13.09 -2.88 -18.54
CA PHE A 66 11.76 -2.89 -19.11
C PHE A 66 11.29 -1.44 -19.36
N SER A 67 11.73 -0.83 -20.47
CA SER A 67 11.27 0.51 -20.86
C SER A 67 10.00 0.42 -21.70
N ARG A 68 8.88 0.91 -21.15
CA ARG A 68 7.59 1.08 -21.84
C ARG A 68 6.93 2.36 -21.41
N THR A 69 5.89 2.79 -22.12
CA THR A 69 5.02 3.87 -21.69
C THR A 69 3.61 3.36 -21.45
N VAL A 70 2.93 3.95 -20.47
CA VAL A 70 1.50 3.76 -20.22
C VAL A 70 0.77 5.07 -20.46
N LYS A 71 -0.39 5.00 -21.08
CA LYS A 71 -1.27 6.15 -21.31
C LYS A 71 -2.31 6.20 -20.19
N LEU A 72 -2.38 7.34 -19.51
CA LEU A 72 -3.38 7.58 -18.46
C LEU A 72 -4.71 8.04 -19.06
N LYS A 73 -5.76 8.07 -18.22
CA LYS A 73 -7.11 8.50 -18.61
C LYS A 73 -7.17 9.95 -19.10
N ASN A 74 -6.28 10.82 -18.61
CA ASN A 74 -6.15 12.22 -19.03
C ASN A 74 -5.23 12.40 -20.25
N ASP A 75 -5.02 11.34 -21.03
CA ASP A 75 -4.14 11.27 -22.21
C ASP A 75 -2.65 11.52 -21.97
N THR A 76 -2.22 11.83 -20.75
CA THR A 76 -0.79 11.95 -20.41
C THR A 76 -0.14 10.58 -20.37
N THR A 77 1.12 10.51 -20.79
CA THR A 77 1.92 9.28 -20.74
C THR A 77 2.85 9.27 -19.53
N MET A 78 3.02 8.09 -18.93
CA MET A 78 4.01 7.85 -17.88
C MET A 78 4.97 6.74 -18.29
N GLU A 79 6.21 6.83 -17.83
CA GLU A 79 7.23 5.84 -18.08
C GLU A 79 7.11 4.66 -17.10
N VAL A 80 7.11 3.46 -17.66
CA VAL A 80 7.38 2.21 -16.94
C VAL A 80 8.88 1.98 -17.01
N VAL A 81 9.52 1.95 -15.84
CA VAL A 81 10.99 1.81 -15.76
C VAL A 81 11.44 0.40 -15.39
N ALA A 82 10.53 -0.40 -14.84
CA ALA A 82 10.82 -1.79 -14.52
C ALA A 82 9.52 -2.61 -14.44
N LYS A 83 9.68 -3.92 -14.48
CA LYS A 83 8.61 -4.90 -14.22
C LYS A 83 9.09 -5.89 -13.17
N GLY A 84 8.18 -6.41 -12.35
CA GLY A 84 8.56 -7.39 -11.35
C GLY A 84 7.38 -8.09 -10.69
N SER A 85 7.67 -8.76 -9.59
CA SER A 85 6.67 -9.38 -8.73
C SER A 85 6.61 -8.69 -7.38
N ILE A 86 5.40 -8.51 -6.86
CA ILE A 86 5.15 -7.99 -5.51
C ILE A 86 4.60 -9.10 -4.62
N ARG A 87 4.83 -8.98 -3.31
CA ARG A 87 4.13 -9.76 -2.30
C ARG A 87 3.14 -8.85 -1.59
N VAL A 88 1.88 -9.27 -1.54
CA VAL A 88 0.82 -8.59 -0.81
C VAL A 88 0.18 -9.56 0.15
N GLU A 89 0.04 -9.17 1.41
CA GLU A 89 -0.80 -9.88 2.36
C GLU A 89 -2.20 -9.29 2.32
N LEU A 90 -3.20 -10.13 2.06
CA LEU A 90 -4.60 -9.74 1.99
C LEU A 90 -5.39 -10.65 2.93
N ASN A 91 -5.98 -10.07 3.99
CA ASN A 91 -6.76 -10.80 5.00
C ASN A 91 -6.00 -11.99 5.61
N GLY A 92 -4.70 -11.83 5.91
CA GLY A 92 -3.84 -12.88 6.46
C GLY A 92 -3.38 -13.93 5.43
N ILE A 93 -3.75 -13.78 4.16
CA ILE A 93 -3.29 -14.65 3.07
C ILE A 93 -2.24 -13.91 2.24
N THR A 94 -1.03 -14.44 2.24
CA THR A 94 0.06 -13.94 1.39
C THR A 94 -0.16 -14.35 -0.07
N GLN A 95 -0.16 -13.37 -0.96
CA GLN A 95 -0.27 -13.55 -2.40
C GLN A 95 0.93 -12.93 -3.12
N VAL A 96 1.40 -13.61 -4.15
CA VAL A 96 2.43 -13.08 -5.05
C VAL A 96 1.75 -12.67 -6.35
N ILE A 97 1.88 -11.40 -6.70
CA ILE A 97 1.35 -10.84 -7.94
C ILE A 97 2.53 -10.60 -8.87
N SER A 98 2.63 -11.41 -9.91
CA SER A 98 3.62 -11.25 -10.98
C SER A 98 3.18 -10.19 -11.98
N ASP A 99 4.14 -9.75 -12.79
CA ASP A 99 3.93 -8.86 -13.92
C ASP A 99 3.45 -7.45 -13.55
N VAL A 100 3.90 -6.94 -12.40
CA VAL A 100 3.58 -5.59 -11.93
C VAL A 100 4.55 -4.59 -12.53
N TYR A 101 4.03 -3.48 -13.03
CA TYR A 101 4.83 -2.37 -13.56
C TYR A 101 5.22 -1.40 -12.46
N TYR A 102 6.50 -1.04 -12.46
CA TYR A 102 7.01 0.07 -11.69
C TYR A 102 6.93 1.34 -12.55
N VAL A 103 6.05 2.26 -12.16
CA VAL A 103 5.75 3.49 -12.90
C VAL A 103 6.15 4.70 -12.07
N LEU A 104 7.21 5.40 -12.48
CA LEU A 104 7.75 6.53 -11.70
C LEU A 104 6.70 7.63 -11.54
N GLY A 105 6.51 8.10 -10.29
CA GLY A 105 5.56 9.17 -9.97
C GLY A 105 4.09 8.74 -9.92
N LEU A 106 3.78 7.45 -10.10
CA LEU A 106 2.40 6.95 -9.96
C LEU A 106 1.96 7.05 -8.49
N LYS A 107 0.89 7.83 -8.24
CA LYS A 107 0.44 8.16 -6.88
C LYS A 107 -0.32 7.05 -6.18
N ASN A 108 -1.05 6.22 -6.93
CA ASN A 108 -1.91 5.16 -6.40
C ASN A 108 -1.43 3.81 -6.91
N ASN A 109 -1.43 2.79 -6.05
CA ASN A 109 -1.18 1.43 -6.48
C ASN A 109 -2.46 0.86 -7.11
N LEU A 110 -2.32 0.16 -8.24
CA LEU A 110 -3.43 -0.33 -9.04
C LEU A 110 -3.30 -1.84 -9.26
N LEU A 111 -4.37 -2.56 -8.98
CA LEU A 111 -4.57 -3.94 -9.43
C LEU A 111 -5.54 -3.94 -10.61
N SER A 112 -5.04 -4.33 -11.78
CA SER A 112 -5.89 -4.57 -12.94
C SER A 112 -6.80 -5.76 -12.70
N LEU A 113 -8.12 -5.54 -12.76
CA LEU A 113 -9.10 -6.64 -12.73
C LEU A 113 -8.99 -7.53 -13.97
N GLY A 114 -8.71 -6.93 -15.14
CA GLY A 114 -8.49 -7.67 -16.38
C GLY A 114 -7.34 -8.67 -16.25
N LYS A 115 -6.21 -8.27 -15.65
CA LYS A 115 -5.08 -9.19 -15.41
C LYS A 115 -5.37 -10.29 -14.40
N LEU A 116 -6.20 -10.02 -13.38
CA LEU A 116 -6.65 -11.08 -12.47
C LEU A 116 -7.54 -12.08 -13.20
N GLN A 117 -8.43 -11.60 -14.07
CA GLN A 117 -9.30 -12.45 -14.87
C GLN A 117 -8.51 -13.30 -15.88
N GLU A 118 -7.49 -12.75 -16.54
CA GLU A 118 -6.56 -13.52 -17.39
C GLU A 118 -5.89 -14.68 -16.64
N LYS A 119 -5.67 -14.53 -15.33
CA LYS A 119 -5.13 -15.58 -14.44
C LYS A 119 -6.20 -16.54 -13.90
N GLY A 120 -7.43 -16.46 -14.40
CA GLY A 120 -8.53 -17.34 -14.02
C GLY A 120 -9.22 -16.97 -12.71
N ILE A 121 -8.98 -15.78 -12.16
CA ILE A 121 -9.70 -15.29 -10.98
C ILE A 121 -11.09 -14.82 -11.42
N ALA A 122 -12.14 -15.43 -10.88
CA ALA A 122 -13.51 -14.98 -11.12
C ALA A 122 -13.81 -13.78 -10.21
N ILE A 123 -14.37 -12.71 -10.77
CA ILE A 123 -14.66 -11.47 -10.06
C ILE A 123 -16.17 -11.24 -10.12
N LEU A 124 -16.80 -11.09 -8.95
CA LEU A 124 -18.21 -10.76 -8.80
C LEU A 124 -18.35 -9.43 -8.10
N ILE A 125 -18.88 -8.43 -8.80
CA ILE A 125 -19.22 -7.13 -8.23
C ILE A 125 -20.75 -7.01 -8.19
N GLN A 126 -21.32 -7.04 -7.00
CA GLN A 126 -22.77 -6.97 -6.82
C GLN A 126 -23.10 -6.33 -5.47
N ASN A 127 -24.16 -5.51 -5.44
CA ASN A 127 -24.68 -4.88 -4.22
C ASN A 127 -23.61 -4.10 -3.43
N GLY A 128 -22.69 -3.44 -4.13
CA GLY A 128 -21.60 -2.70 -3.49
C GLY A 128 -20.51 -3.57 -2.87
N VAL A 129 -20.41 -4.85 -3.23
CA VAL A 129 -19.36 -5.76 -2.75
C VAL A 129 -18.61 -6.34 -3.94
N CYS A 130 -17.27 -6.33 -3.88
CA CYS A 130 -16.40 -7.02 -4.83
C CYS A 130 -15.86 -8.30 -4.19
N LYS A 131 -16.15 -9.44 -4.80
CA LYS A 131 -15.66 -10.77 -4.41
C LYS A 131 -14.75 -11.32 -5.50
N MET A 132 -13.67 -11.97 -5.09
CA MET A 132 -12.76 -12.67 -6.01
C MET A 132 -12.60 -14.12 -5.60
N PHE A 133 -12.73 -15.01 -6.57
CA PHE A 133 -12.68 -16.45 -6.37
C PHE A 133 -11.52 -17.04 -7.16
N HIS A 134 -10.65 -17.75 -6.46
CA HIS A 134 -9.59 -18.54 -7.06
C HIS A 134 -10.13 -19.94 -7.38
N PRO A 135 -9.85 -20.52 -8.56
CA PRO A 135 -10.44 -21.79 -8.99
C PRO A 135 -10.24 -22.98 -8.05
N LYS A 136 -9.19 -22.95 -7.22
CA LYS A 136 -8.83 -24.02 -6.26
C LYS A 136 -9.00 -23.65 -4.79
N ARG A 137 -9.19 -22.37 -4.47
CA ARG A 137 -9.20 -21.87 -3.08
C ARG A 137 -10.51 -21.18 -2.72
N ASP A 138 -11.48 -21.21 -3.63
CA ASP A 138 -12.72 -20.44 -3.55
C ASP A 138 -12.47 -18.96 -3.26
N LEU A 139 -13.21 -18.36 -2.34
CA LEU A 139 -13.16 -16.92 -2.06
C LEU A 139 -11.79 -16.51 -1.48
N ILE A 140 -11.03 -15.73 -2.24
CA ILE A 140 -9.71 -15.21 -1.82
C ILE A 140 -9.75 -13.74 -1.39
N MET A 141 -10.82 -13.02 -1.72
CA MET A 141 -10.98 -11.62 -1.39
C MET A 141 -12.45 -11.23 -1.38
N GLN A 142 -12.85 -10.44 -0.40
CA GLN A 142 -14.11 -9.72 -0.36
C GLN A 142 -13.85 -8.31 0.17
N ASN A 143 -14.31 -7.28 -0.55
CA ASN A 143 -14.25 -5.90 -0.10
C ASN A 143 -15.55 -5.15 -0.39
N ASP A 144 -15.95 -4.33 0.56
CA ASP A 144 -17.05 -3.39 0.39
C ASP A 144 -16.59 -2.17 -0.39
N MET A 145 -17.50 -1.64 -1.19
CA MET A 145 -17.32 -0.41 -1.94
C MET A 145 -17.14 0.76 -0.99
N SER A 146 -16.11 1.57 -1.21
CA SER A 146 -15.94 2.82 -0.45
C SER A 146 -16.89 3.91 -0.95
N GLY A 147 -17.11 4.96 -0.16
CA GLY A 147 -18.07 6.03 -0.45
C GLY A 147 -17.86 6.79 -1.78
N ASN A 148 -16.72 6.60 -2.44
CA ASN A 148 -16.39 7.10 -3.77
C ASN A 148 -16.51 6.03 -4.89
N ILE A 149 -17.28 4.96 -4.67
CA ILE A 149 -17.56 3.89 -5.67
C ILE A 149 -16.29 3.11 -6.08
N MET A 150 -15.21 3.22 -5.30
CA MET A 150 -13.98 2.47 -5.54
C MET A 150 -13.95 1.21 -4.68
N PHE A 151 -13.26 0.19 -5.18
CA PHE A 151 -12.82 -0.93 -4.37
C PHE A 151 -11.32 -0.84 -4.19
N TYR A 152 -10.85 -1.04 -2.97
CA TYR A 152 -9.43 -1.12 -2.68
C TYR A 152 -9.19 -2.21 -1.65
N VAL A 153 -7.94 -2.68 -1.59
CA VAL A 153 -7.46 -3.56 -0.55
C VAL A 153 -6.35 -2.88 0.22
N LEU A 154 -6.32 -3.11 1.52
CA LEU A 154 -5.18 -2.77 2.36
C LEU A 154 -4.21 -3.95 2.30
N ALA A 155 -3.04 -3.72 1.74
CA ALA A 155 -1.95 -4.68 1.75
C ALA A 155 -0.89 -4.26 2.78
N SER A 156 -0.28 -5.22 3.44
CA SER A 156 0.99 -5.02 4.14
C SER A 156 2.14 -5.44 3.24
N MET A 157 3.25 -4.71 3.36
CA MET A 157 4.51 -5.06 2.73
C MET A 157 5.32 -5.85 3.77
N GLU A 158 5.80 -7.05 3.44
CA GLU A 158 6.75 -7.73 4.32
C GLU A 158 8.08 -6.97 4.28
N THR A 159 8.54 -6.48 5.43
CA THR A 159 9.92 -6.03 5.57
C THR A 159 10.81 -7.27 5.52
N LYS A 160 11.83 -7.28 4.65
CA LYS A 160 12.88 -8.30 4.73
C LYS A 160 13.49 -8.21 6.12
N SER A 161 13.18 -9.18 6.98
CA SER A 161 13.94 -9.39 8.21
C SER A 161 15.33 -9.85 7.79
N SER A 162 16.34 -9.02 7.99
CA SER A 162 17.74 -9.42 7.80
C SER A 162 18.15 -10.30 8.97
N THR A 163 17.82 -11.60 8.92
CA THR A 163 18.48 -12.58 9.77
C THR A 163 19.83 -12.90 9.14
N CYS A 164 20.86 -12.18 9.58
CA CYS A 164 22.24 -12.55 9.29
C CYS A 164 22.56 -13.84 10.04
N LEU A 165 22.98 -14.89 9.33
CA LEU A 165 23.66 -16.03 9.95
C LEU A 165 25.12 -15.62 10.16
N GLU A 166 25.53 -15.44 11.42
CA GLU A 166 26.95 -15.38 11.75
C GLU A 166 27.52 -16.79 11.64
N THR A 167 28.49 -16.98 10.75
CA THR A 167 29.32 -18.18 10.74
C THR A 167 30.47 -17.97 11.72
N GLU A 168 30.54 -18.79 12.77
CA GLU A 168 31.72 -18.86 13.63
C GLU A 168 32.91 -19.36 12.81
N GLY A 169 33.95 -18.53 12.69
CA GLY A 169 35.22 -18.91 12.08
C GLY A 169 35.88 -19.97 12.94
N VAL A 170 35.99 -21.20 12.42
CA VAL A 170 36.83 -22.23 13.02
C VAL A 170 38.29 -21.83 12.80
N ALA A 171 38.99 -21.55 13.89
CA ALA A 171 40.43 -21.30 13.88
C ALA A 171 41.19 -22.59 13.54
N ASP A 172 41.89 -22.60 12.41
CA ASP A 172 42.87 -23.62 12.08
C ASP A 172 44.01 -23.61 13.09
N LYS A 173 44.07 -24.63 13.95
CA LYS A 173 45.29 -24.96 14.68
C LYS A 173 46.25 -25.66 13.73
N LYS A 174 47.24 -24.90 13.25
CA LYS A 174 48.43 -25.44 12.57
C LYS A 174 49.18 -26.36 13.53
N THR A 175 49.35 -27.61 13.14
CA THR A 175 50.30 -28.57 13.74
C THR A 175 51.46 -28.73 12.75
#